data_AF-A0A918RAX5-F1
#
_entry.id   AF-A0A918RAX5-F1
#
_cell.length_a   1.000
_cell.length_b   1.000
_cell.length_c   1.000
_cell.angle_alpha   90.00
_cell.angle_beta   90.00
_cell.angle_gamma   90.00
#
_symmetry.space_group_name_H-M   'P 1'
#
loop_
_entity.id
_entity.type
_entity.pdbx_description
1 polymer ?
#
loop_
_entity_poly.entity_id
_entity_poly.type
_entity_poly.pdbx_seq_one_letter_code
_entity_poly.pdbx_strand_id
1 'polypeptide(L)'
;MQHPIGRVLLGAASAAALLGAGSAHAQTASELFNPAQVLRAALAAPDSGITAATETRTKDGKPVVRLAGANGLTVWVQGGHCTAAGCPSAWFWVKVTPPAGTDRQALVDRYNESPRWASAHVAGDAVELRGEVMLAGGISDANLAQYVRSITHHAARLSAGQA
;
A
#
# COMPACT_ATOMS: atom_id res chain seq x y z
N MET A 1 28.35 3.02 -64.86
CA MET A 1 29.14 3.23 -63.62
C MET A 1 29.36 4.72 -63.47
N GLN A 2 28.71 5.36 -62.49
CA GLN A 2 29.06 6.66 -61.87
C GLN A 2 27.89 7.09 -60.95
N HIS A 3 28.08 6.95 -59.64
CA HIS A 3 27.58 7.85 -58.60
C HIS A 3 28.83 8.63 -58.12
N PRO A 4 28.77 9.84 -57.50
CA PRO A 4 27.82 10.17 -56.43
C PRO A 4 27.46 11.68 -56.22
N ILE A 5 26.77 11.93 -55.10
CA ILE A 5 26.68 13.13 -54.25
C ILE A 5 25.54 14.12 -54.53
N GLY A 6 24.53 14.03 -53.66
CA GLY A 6 23.59 15.11 -53.36
C GLY A 6 23.02 14.92 -51.95
N ARG A 7 23.76 15.40 -50.92
CA ARG A 7 23.23 15.58 -49.57
C ARG A 7 22.29 16.78 -49.57
N VAL A 8 21.03 16.59 -49.18
CA VAL A 8 20.20 17.65 -48.61
C VAL A 8 19.51 17.09 -47.37
N LEU A 9 20.08 17.45 -46.22
CA LEU A 9 19.43 17.38 -44.91
C LEU A 9 18.72 18.72 -44.71
N LEU A 10 17.39 18.77 -44.79
CA LEU A 10 16.60 19.88 -44.24
C LEU A 10 15.14 19.47 -44.10
N GLY A 11 14.70 19.40 -42.85
CA GLY A 11 13.33 19.11 -42.46
C GLY A 11 13.21 19.10 -40.94
N ALA A 12 13.64 20.19 -40.31
CA ALA A 12 13.42 20.43 -38.89
C ALA A 12 11.91 20.59 -38.64
N ALA A 13 11.26 19.53 -38.16
CA ALA A 13 9.92 19.62 -37.61
C ALA A 13 10.03 19.98 -36.12
N SER A 14 9.93 21.28 -35.85
CA SER A 14 9.67 21.82 -34.53
C SER A 14 8.30 21.35 -34.04
N ALA A 15 8.26 20.53 -33.01
CA ALA A 15 7.09 20.42 -32.14
C ALA A 15 7.59 20.50 -30.71
N ALA A 16 7.52 21.72 -30.17
CA ALA A 16 7.67 21.98 -28.75
C ALA A 16 6.64 21.14 -27.98
N ALA A 17 7.09 20.03 -27.40
CA ALA A 17 6.37 19.44 -26.29
C ALA A 17 6.63 20.36 -25.09
N LEU A 18 5.72 21.31 -24.89
CA LEU A 18 5.54 22.02 -23.64
C LEU A 18 5.58 20.98 -22.52
N LEU A 19 6.69 20.95 -21.79
CA LEU A 19 6.74 20.42 -20.44
C LEU A 19 5.79 21.30 -19.63
N GLY A 20 4.51 20.94 -19.68
CA GLY A 20 3.57 21.30 -18.65
C GLY A 20 4.09 20.66 -17.38
N ALA A 21 4.97 21.38 -16.68
CA ALA A 21 5.08 21.31 -15.24
C ALA A 21 3.73 21.80 -14.68
N GLY A 22 2.68 21.01 -14.93
CA GLY A 22 1.48 21.05 -14.11
C GLY A 22 1.99 20.78 -12.71
N SER A 23 1.87 21.76 -11.85
CA SER A 23 2.20 21.63 -10.44
C SER A 23 1.51 20.35 -9.97
N ALA A 24 2.28 19.30 -9.71
CA ALA A 24 1.74 18.09 -9.13
C ALA A 24 1.13 18.53 -7.81
N HIS A 25 -0.20 18.54 -7.73
CA HIS A 25 -0.90 18.92 -6.52
C HIS A 25 -0.36 17.99 -5.43
N ALA A 26 0.34 18.54 -4.44
CA ALA A 26 0.86 17.73 -3.34
C ALA A 26 -0.35 17.16 -2.61
N GLN A 27 -0.61 15.86 -2.78
CA GLN A 27 -1.77 15.22 -2.17
C GLN A 27 -1.63 15.32 -0.65
N THR A 28 -2.68 15.82 -0.01
CA THR A 28 -2.74 15.92 1.44
C THR A 28 -2.81 14.52 2.05
N ALA A 29 -2.43 14.39 3.33
CA ALA A 29 -2.60 13.14 4.07
C ALA A 29 -4.06 12.67 4.09
N SER A 30 -5.03 13.61 4.15
CA SER A 30 -6.45 13.23 4.17
C SER A 30 -6.92 12.70 2.81
N GLU A 31 -6.36 13.21 1.71
CA GLU A 31 -6.62 12.65 0.38
C GLU A 31 -6.00 11.27 0.25
N LEU A 32 -4.72 11.09 0.59
CA LEU A 32 -4.04 9.78 0.49
C LEU A 32 -4.72 8.69 1.33
N PHE A 33 -5.12 9.01 2.56
CA PHE A 33 -5.71 8.08 3.52
C PHE A 33 -7.23 8.16 3.54
N ASN A 34 -7.86 8.28 2.37
CA ASN A 34 -9.31 8.25 2.20
C ASN A 34 -9.84 6.80 2.24
N PRO A 35 -10.89 6.48 3.04
CA PRO A 35 -11.47 5.14 3.11
C PRO A 35 -11.86 4.54 1.77
N ALA A 36 -12.41 5.33 0.84
CA ALA A 36 -12.84 4.82 -0.46
C ALA A 36 -11.66 4.37 -1.32
N GLN A 37 -10.55 5.12 -1.31
CA GLN A 37 -9.33 4.76 -2.05
C GLN A 37 -8.66 3.52 -1.43
N VAL A 38 -8.49 3.53 -0.11
CA VAL A 38 -7.87 2.40 0.61
C VAL A 38 -8.71 1.14 0.48
N LEU A 39 -10.05 1.24 0.54
CA LEU A 39 -10.96 0.11 0.29
C LEU A 39 -10.81 -0.43 -1.13
N ARG A 40 -10.79 0.43 -2.15
CA ARG A 40 -10.56 -0.02 -3.54
C ARG A 40 -9.23 -0.75 -3.71
N ALA A 41 -8.17 -0.25 -3.08
CA ALA A 41 -6.87 -0.92 -3.11
C ALA A 41 -6.92 -2.30 -2.44
N ALA A 42 -7.59 -2.41 -1.30
CA ALA A 42 -7.74 -3.65 -0.55
C ALA A 42 -8.60 -4.69 -1.29
N LEU A 43 -9.74 -4.28 -1.86
CA LEU A 43 -10.63 -5.15 -2.64
C LEU A 43 -9.97 -5.71 -3.91
N ALA A 44 -8.93 -5.04 -4.39
CA ALA A 44 -8.18 -5.49 -5.54
C ALA A 44 -7.10 -6.54 -5.16
N ALA A 45 -6.99 -6.92 -3.89
CA ALA A 45 -6.25 -8.10 -3.46
C ALA A 45 -7.10 -9.37 -3.64
N PRO A 46 -6.54 -10.47 -4.18
CA PRO A 46 -7.25 -11.75 -4.21
C PRO A 46 -7.66 -12.17 -2.81
N ASP A 47 -8.91 -12.64 -2.68
CA ASP A 47 -9.48 -13.18 -1.44
C ASP A 47 -9.36 -12.23 -0.25
N SER A 48 -9.36 -10.90 -0.50
CA SER A 48 -9.10 -9.87 0.52
C SER A 48 -9.93 -10.04 1.80
N GLY A 49 -11.14 -10.58 1.68
CA GLY A 49 -12.08 -10.74 2.78
C GLY A 49 -12.58 -9.42 3.35
N ILE A 50 -12.14 -8.26 2.82
CA ILE A 50 -12.52 -6.92 3.29
C ILE A 50 -13.91 -6.58 2.80
N THR A 51 -14.75 -6.05 3.68
CA THR A 51 -16.15 -5.72 3.41
C THR A 51 -16.48 -4.26 3.66
N ALA A 52 -15.71 -3.57 4.51
CA ALA A 52 -15.97 -2.20 4.88
C ALA A 52 -14.68 -1.43 5.17
N ALA A 53 -14.75 -0.11 5.07
CA ALA A 53 -13.71 0.82 5.45
C ALA A 53 -14.29 2.01 6.21
N THR A 54 -13.60 2.45 7.25
CA THR A 54 -13.95 3.63 8.05
C THR A 54 -12.71 4.46 8.30
N GLU A 55 -12.82 5.79 8.25
CA GLU A 55 -11.76 6.69 8.70
C GLU A 55 -11.90 6.97 10.18
N THR A 56 -10.78 7.00 10.89
CA THR A 56 -10.63 7.62 12.20
C THR A 56 -9.37 8.47 12.22
N ARG A 57 -9.10 9.14 13.35
CA ARG A 57 -7.86 9.88 13.55
C ARG A 57 -7.18 9.46 14.85
N THR A 58 -5.85 9.51 14.86
CA THR A 58 -5.09 9.40 16.11
C THR A 58 -5.30 10.65 16.97
N LYS A 59 -4.85 10.59 18.22
CA LYS A 59 -4.87 11.74 19.15
C LYS A 59 -4.14 12.96 18.57
N ASP A 60 -3.10 12.73 17.78
CA ASP A 60 -2.31 13.78 17.12
C ASP A 60 -2.88 14.20 15.75
N GLY A 61 -4.10 13.77 15.41
CA GLY A 61 -4.81 14.17 14.21
C GLY A 61 -4.41 13.44 12.93
N LYS A 62 -3.60 12.38 13.00
CA LYS A 62 -3.16 11.62 11.81
C LYS A 62 -4.31 10.74 11.30
N PRO A 63 -4.54 10.69 9.98
CA PRO A 63 -5.60 9.84 9.43
C PRO A 63 -5.24 8.37 9.59
N VAL A 64 -6.26 7.58 9.94
CA VAL A 64 -6.20 6.12 10.04
C VAL A 64 -7.40 5.56 9.30
N VAL A 65 -7.16 4.75 8.28
CA VAL A 65 -8.23 3.96 7.67
C VAL A 65 -8.23 2.59 8.31
N ARG A 66 -9.38 2.22 8.89
CA ARG A 66 -9.65 0.87 9.36
C ARG A 66 -10.46 0.14 8.29
N LEU A 67 -9.90 -0.95 7.76
CA LEU A 67 -10.59 -1.92 6.94
C LEU A 67 -11.08 -3.05 7.83
N ALA A 68 -12.35 -3.40 7.70
CA ALA A 68 -12.94 -4.57 8.36
C ALA A 68 -13.21 -5.64 7.31
N GLY A 69 -12.89 -6.89 7.64
CA GLY A 69 -13.16 -8.05 6.82
C GLY A 69 -13.83 -9.19 7.58
N ALA A 70 -14.10 -10.27 6.87
CA ALA A 70 -14.64 -11.50 7.42
C ALA A 70 -13.73 -12.09 8.52
N ASN A 71 -14.32 -12.92 9.40
CA ASN A 71 -13.59 -13.66 10.43
C ASN A 71 -12.74 -12.78 11.38
N GLY A 72 -13.19 -11.54 11.64
CA GLY A 72 -12.49 -10.62 12.54
C GLY A 72 -11.23 -9.97 11.96
N LEU A 73 -10.92 -10.19 10.68
CA LEU A 73 -9.84 -9.50 9.97
C LEU A 73 -10.01 -7.99 10.10
N THR A 74 -9.00 -7.34 10.66
CA THR A 74 -8.93 -5.88 10.70
C THR A 74 -7.56 -5.42 10.21
N VAL A 75 -7.55 -4.45 9.30
CA VAL A 75 -6.33 -3.78 8.82
C VAL A 75 -6.45 -2.29 9.15
N TRP A 76 -5.42 -1.73 9.76
CA TRP A 76 -5.27 -0.30 9.99
C TRP A 76 -4.15 0.24 9.11
N VAL A 77 -4.47 1.29 8.37
CA VAL A 77 -3.55 1.98 7.45
C VAL A 77 -3.45 3.42 7.93
N GLN A 78 -2.28 3.80 8.43
CA GLN A 78 -2.05 5.07 9.09
C GLN A 78 -0.97 5.89 8.39
N GLY A 79 -1.19 7.19 8.26
CA GLY A 79 -0.14 8.13 7.87
C GLY A 79 0.91 8.26 8.98
N GLY A 80 2.19 8.06 8.63
CA GLY A 80 3.32 8.20 9.55
C GLY A 80 3.65 9.65 9.85
N HIS A 81 4.78 10.17 9.36
CA HIS A 81 5.21 11.55 9.61
C HIS A 81 4.62 12.56 8.61
N CYS A 82 3.30 12.74 8.60
CA CYS A 82 2.64 13.62 7.63
C CYS A 82 2.93 15.10 7.86
N THR A 83 3.21 15.82 6.78
CA THR A 83 3.37 17.28 6.71
C THR A 83 2.41 17.87 5.67
N ALA A 84 2.40 19.20 5.50
CA ALA A 84 1.66 19.83 4.41
C ALA A 84 2.11 19.37 3.01
N ALA A 85 3.36 18.88 2.87
CA ALA A 85 3.90 18.36 1.62
C ALA A 85 3.56 16.87 1.37
N GLY A 86 2.81 16.23 2.26
CA GLY A 86 2.43 14.81 2.18
C GLY A 86 3.01 13.97 3.32
N CYS A 87 2.92 12.64 3.19
CA CYS A 87 3.42 11.69 4.18
C CYS A 87 4.65 10.94 3.62
N PRO A 88 5.81 10.95 4.30
CA PRO A 88 7.00 10.21 3.88
C PRO A 88 6.93 8.72 4.26
N SER A 89 6.05 8.37 5.19
CA SER A 89 5.84 6.99 5.63
C SER A 89 4.38 6.64 5.87
N ALA A 90 4.08 5.35 5.77
CA ALA A 90 2.80 4.75 6.11
C ALA A 90 3.01 3.55 7.03
N TRP A 91 2.15 3.44 8.03
CA TRP A 91 2.13 2.35 9.01
C TRP A 91 0.97 1.43 8.72
N PHE A 92 1.24 0.13 8.75
CA PHE A 92 0.27 -0.92 8.52
C PHE A 92 0.26 -1.83 9.73
N TRP A 93 -0.93 -2.00 10.29
CA TRP A 93 -1.16 -2.96 11.36
C TRP A 93 -2.33 -3.84 10.98
N VAL A 94 -2.21 -5.13 11.22
CA VAL A 94 -3.27 -6.10 10.98
C VAL A 94 -3.46 -6.90 12.24
N LYS A 95 -4.71 -7.24 12.53
CA LYS A 95 -5.07 -8.29 13.48
C LYS A 95 -5.93 -9.32 12.76
N VAL A 96 -5.53 -10.58 12.85
CA VAL A 96 -6.30 -11.73 12.35
C VAL A 96 -6.42 -12.80 13.42
N THR A 97 -7.54 -13.52 13.41
CA THR A 97 -7.72 -14.72 14.22
C THR A 97 -7.73 -15.92 13.27
N PRO A 98 -6.62 -16.70 13.20
CA PRO A 98 -6.59 -17.92 12.40
C PRO A 98 -7.62 -18.95 12.88
N PRO A 99 -7.93 -19.98 12.08
CA PRO A 99 -8.90 -21.00 12.47
C PRO A 99 -8.52 -21.70 13.78
N ALA A 100 -9.53 -22.13 14.55
CA ALA A 100 -9.30 -22.87 15.79
C ALA A 100 -8.42 -24.11 15.54
N GLY A 101 -7.48 -24.38 16.45
CA GLY A 101 -6.52 -25.49 16.31
C GLY A 101 -5.29 -25.16 15.45
N THR A 102 -5.21 -23.98 14.82
CA THR A 102 -3.99 -23.53 14.13
C THR A 102 -2.86 -23.30 15.13
N ASP A 103 -1.70 -23.90 14.88
CA ASP A 103 -0.46 -23.52 15.56
C ASP A 103 0.00 -22.15 15.06
N ARG A 104 -0.33 -21.12 15.85
CA ARG A 104 -0.05 -19.72 15.53
C ARG A 104 1.44 -19.41 15.50
N GLN A 105 2.24 -20.07 16.33
CA GLN A 105 3.69 -19.82 16.34
C GLN A 105 4.31 -20.37 15.06
N ALA A 106 4.01 -21.64 14.72
CA ALA A 106 4.51 -22.23 13.48
C ALA A 106 4.02 -21.48 12.23
N LEU A 107 2.79 -20.92 12.25
CA LEU A 107 2.28 -20.08 11.18
C LEU A 107 3.07 -18.78 11.02
N VAL A 108 3.35 -18.09 12.13
CA VAL A 108 4.15 -16.86 12.17
C VAL A 108 5.58 -17.11 11.71
N ASP A 109 6.19 -18.21 12.16
CA ASP A 109 7.55 -18.59 11.79
C ASP A 109 7.65 -18.80 10.27
N ARG A 110 6.77 -19.61 9.68
CA ARG A 110 6.70 -19.81 8.23
C ARG A 110 6.47 -18.52 7.45
N TYR A 111 5.64 -17.62 7.96
CA TYR A 111 5.41 -16.33 7.30
C TYR A 111 6.69 -15.48 7.26
N ASN A 112 7.44 -15.47 8.37
CA ASN A 112 8.66 -14.69 8.56
C ASN A 112 9.93 -15.33 7.94
N GLU A 113 9.89 -16.60 7.52
CA GLU A 113 11.02 -17.28 6.84
C GLU A 113 11.43 -16.60 5.53
N SER A 114 10.50 -15.93 4.85
CA SER A 114 10.76 -15.19 3.61
C SER A 114 10.95 -13.70 3.89
N PRO A 115 11.91 -13.01 3.24
CA PRO A 115 12.04 -11.56 3.33
C PRO A 115 10.76 -10.85 2.90
N ARG A 116 10.17 -10.07 3.80
CA ARG A 116 8.95 -9.28 3.57
C ARG A 116 9.11 -7.90 4.20
N TRP A 117 8.32 -6.93 3.71
CA TRP A 117 8.30 -5.57 4.26
C TRP A 117 7.48 -5.47 5.57
N ALA A 118 6.67 -6.49 5.89
CA ALA A 118 5.89 -6.59 7.11
C ALA A 118 6.21 -7.93 7.81
N SER A 119 6.26 -7.90 9.14
CA SER A 119 6.53 -9.06 9.99
C SER A 119 5.26 -9.53 10.70
N ALA A 120 5.16 -10.84 10.96
CA ALA A 120 4.08 -11.43 11.73
C ALA A 120 4.50 -11.68 13.19
N HIS A 121 3.54 -11.56 14.10
CA HIS A 121 3.73 -11.76 15.55
C HIS A 121 2.53 -12.48 16.15
N VAL A 122 2.76 -13.35 17.13
CA VAL A 122 1.67 -13.90 17.94
C VAL A 122 1.23 -12.85 18.97
N ALA A 123 -0.06 -12.58 19.04
CA ALA A 123 -0.64 -11.61 19.97
C ALA A 123 -1.87 -12.20 20.67
N GLY A 124 -1.64 -12.88 21.80
CA GLY A 124 -2.72 -13.53 22.56
C GLY A 124 -3.33 -14.69 21.78
N ASP A 125 -4.60 -14.57 21.39
CA ASP A 125 -5.35 -15.50 20.53
C ASP A 125 -5.27 -15.15 19.03
N ALA A 126 -4.63 -14.03 18.69
CA ALA A 126 -4.52 -13.52 17.34
C ALA A 126 -3.09 -13.65 16.78
N VAL A 127 -2.98 -13.41 15.47
CA VAL A 127 -1.74 -13.09 14.78
C VAL A 127 -1.83 -11.65 14.30
N GLU A 128 -0.75 -10.90 14.46
CA GLU A 128 -0.64 -9.53 13.98
C GLU A 128 0.39 -9.41 12.86
N LEU A 129 0.08 -8.59 11.85
CA LEU A 129 1.09 -8.11 10.90
C LEU A 129 1.43 -6.67 11.21
N ARG A 130 2.72 -6.34 11.19
CA ARG A 130 3.21 -4.98 11.39
C ARG A 130 4.22 -4.65 10.31
N GLY A 131 4.01 -3.52 9.63
CA GLY A 131 4.92 -3.00 8.63
C GLY A 131 4.92 -1.48 8.62
N GLU A 132 6.09 -0.90 8.40
CA GLU A 132 6.25 0.51 8.09
C GLU A 132 6.97 0.60 6.74
N VAL A 133 6.47 1.49 5.88
CA VAL A 133 7.15 1.82 4.62
C VAL A 133 7.52 3.28 4.64
N MET A 134 8.75 3.58 4.25
CA MET A 134 9.28 4.94 4.12
C MET A 134 9.83 5.11 2.72
N LEU A 135 9.40 6.16 2.03
CA LEU A 135 9.75 6.41 0.64
C LEU A 135 10.33 7.82 0.49
N ALA A 136 11.51 7.91 -0.14
CA ALA A 136 12.22 9.18 -0.30
C ALA A 136 11.42 10.24 -1.07
N GLY A 137 10.54 9.82 -1.98
CA GLY A 137 9.61 10.69 -2.72
C GLY A 137 8.23 10.85 -2.08
N GLY A 138 8.02 10.32 -0.88
CA GLY A 138 6.72 10.29 -0.22
C GLY A 138 5.82 9.11 -0.61
N ILE A 139 4.80 8.90 0.21
CA ILE A 139 3.68 8.03 -0.09
C ILE A 139 2.84 8.68 -1.19
N SER A 140 2.50 7.89 -2.21
CA SER A 140 1.62 8.26 -3.31
C SER A 140 0.47 7.27 -3.39
N ASP A 141 -0.62 7.62 -4.08
CA ASP A 141 -1.74 6.70 -4.28
C ASP A 141 -1.31 5.34 -4.83
N ALA A 142 -0.36 5.32 -5.77
CA ALA A 142 0.11 4.10 -6.41
C ALA A 142 0.86 3.18 -5.44
N ASN A 143 1.82 3.72 -4.67
CA ASN A 143 2.58 2.92 -3.71
C ASN A 143 1.73 2.52 -2.51
N LEU A 144 0.85 3.40 -2.02
CA LEU A 144 -0.08 3.09 -0.94
C LEU A 144 -1.00 1.94 -1.36
N ALA A 145 -1.56 1.99 -2.58
CA ALA A 145 -2.43 0.94 -3.08
C ALA A 145 -1.71 -0.40 -3.22
N GLN A 146 -0.42 -0.41 -3.61
CA GLN A 146 0.40 -1.62 -3.67
C GLN A 146 0.57 -2.25 -2.28
N TYR A 147 0.93 -1.46 -1.27
CA TYR A 147 1.15 -1.98 0.09
C TYR A 147 -0.14 -2.39 0.79
N VAL A 148 -1.23 -1.63 0.60
CA VAL A 148 -2.57 -2.04 1.08
C VAL A 148 -2.96 -3.38 0.49
N ARG A 149 -2.81 -3.57 -0.82
CA ARG A 149 -3.12 -4.84 -1.47
C ARG A 149 -2.26 -5.99 -0.95
N SER A 150 -0.96 -5.76 -0.80
CA SER A 150 -0.01 -6.75 -0.28
C SER A 150 -0.36 -7.17 1.15
N ILE A 151 -0.58 -6.22 2.06
CA ILE A 151 -0.87 -6.54 3.46
C ILE A 151 -2.23 -7.23 3.59
N THR A 152 -3.24 -6.81 2.83
CA THR A 152 -4.56 -7.42 2.84
C THR A 152 -4.52 -8.86 2.31
N HIS A 153 -3.76 -9.13 1.24
CA HIS A 153 -3.56 -10.48 0.74
C HIS A 153 -2.92 -11.40 1.79
N HIS A 154 -1.86 -10.94 2.45
CA HIS A 154 -1.19 -11.71 3.50
C HIS A 154 -2.07 -11.92 4.73
N ALA A 155 -2.83 -10.90 5.12
CA ALA A 155 -3.79 -10.99 6.21
C ALA A 155 -4.88 -12.04 5.93
N ALA A 156 -5.42 -12.05 4.70
CA ALA A 156 -6.42 -13.04 4.30
C ALA A 156 -5.86 -14.47 4.39
N ARG A 157 -4.65 -14.72 3.88
CA ARG A 157 -3.97 -16.02 4.00
C ARG A 157 -3.81 -16.46 5.44
N LEU A 158 -3.31 -15.58 6.32
CA LEU A 158 -3.14 -15.90 7.74
C LEU A 158 -4.47 -16.17 8.44
N SER A 159 -5.54 -15.44 8.08
CA SER A 159 -6.89 -15.69 8.57
C SER A 159 -7.45 -17.06 8.14
N ALA A 160 -6.92 -17.63 7.05
CA ALA A 160 -7.20 -18.98 6.58
C ALA A 160 -6.21 -20.03 7.11
N GLY A 161 -5.27 -19.66 7.99
CA GLY A 161 -4.25 -20.56 8.53
C GLY A 161 -3.08 -20.84 7.59
N GLN A 162 -2.87 -19.98 6.59
CA GLN A 162 -1.83 -20.11 5.56
C GLN A 162 -0.77 -19.00 5.69
N ALA A 163 0.51 -19.37 5.60
CA ALA A 163 1.66 -18.43 5.57
C ALA A 163 2.06 -18.08 4.13
#